data_AF-A0A351TT82-F1
#
_entry.id   AF-A0A351TT82-F1
#
_cell.length_a   1.000
_cell.length_b   1.000
_cell.length_c   1.000
_cell.angle_alpha   90.00
_cell.angle_beta   90.00
_cell.angle_gamma   90.00
#
_symmetry.space_group_name_H-M   'P 1'
#
loop_
_entity.id
_entity.type
_entity.pdbx_description
1 polymer ?
#
loop_
_entity_poly.entity_id
_entity_poly.type
_entity_poly.pdbx_seq_one_letter_code
_entity_poly.pdbx_strand_id
1 'polypeptide(L)' 'LPDISGVDVCRMLTERYRIPIIMLTARGTVEDKLYGLESGADDYIT' A
#
# COMPACT_ATOMS: atom_id res chain seq x y z
N LEU A 1 5.74 -3.73 7.63
CA LEU A 1 5.41 -4.45 8.87
C LEU A 1 6.61 -5.32 9.21
N PRO A 2 6.85 -5.71 10.47
CA PRO A 2 8.07 -6.42 10.84
C PRO A 2 8.26 -7.73 10.06
N ASP A 3 7.16 -8.41 9.69
CA ASP A 3 7.23 -9.74 9.05
C ASP A 3 6.96 -9.74 7.54
N ILE A 4 6.18 -8.77 7.03
CA ILE A 4 5.78 -8.67 5.63
C ILE A 4 5.77 -7.21 5.18
N SER A 5 6.05 -6.96 3.90
CA SER A 5 5.92 -5.63 3.32
C SER A 5 4.47 -5.15 3.41
N GLY A 6 4.26 -3.88 3.75
CA GLY A 6 2.91 -3.29 3.72
C GLY A 6 2.28 -3.35 2.32
N VAL A 7 3.12 -3.30 1.27
CA VAL A 7 2.70 -3.38 -0.13
C VAL A 7 2.19 -4.78 -0.47
N ASP A 8 2.89 -5.83 -0.02
CA ASP A 8 2.48 -7.22 -0.25
C ASP A 8 1.17 -7.53 0.49
N VAL A 9 1.02 -7.01 1.72
CA VAL A 9 -0.26 -7.07 2.45
C VAL A 9 -1.38 -6.39 1.68
N CYS A 10 -1.15 -5.18 1.16
CA CYS A 10 -2.15 -4.46 0.37
C CYS A 10 -2.59 -5.29 -0.85
N ARG A 11 -1.64 -5.82 -1.62
CA ARG A 11 -1.93 -6.67 -2.78
C ARG A 11 -2.74 -7.92 -2.42
N MET A 12 -2.36 -8.63 -1.36
CA MET A 12 -3.10 -9.81 -0.90
C MET A 12 -4.53 -9.47 -0.45
N LEU A 13 -4.74 -8.29 0.14
CA LEU A 13 -6.06 -7.85 0.57
C LEU A 13 -6.93 -7.45 -0.63
N THR A 14 -6.39 -6.74 -1.61
CA THR A 14 -7.13 -6.28 -2.79
C THR A 14 -7.53 -7.42 -3.73
N GLU A 15 -6.72 -8.48 -3.79
CA GLU A 15 -7.05 -9.71 -4.52
C GLU A 15 -8.24 -10.48 -3.92
N ARG A 16 -8.41 -10.40 -2.59
CA ARG A 16 -9.38 -11.21 -1.85
C ARG A 16 -10.61 -10.44 -1.39
N TYR A 17 -10.50 -9.14 -1.20
CA TYR A 17 -11.52 -8.28 -0.61
C TYR A 17 -11.65 -6.99 -1.40
N ARG A 18 -12.88 -6.47 -1.49
CA ARG A 18 -13.16 -5.13 -2.01
C ARG A 18 -13.44 -4.19 -0.84
N ILE A 19 -12.39 -3.78 -0.15
CA ILE A 19 -12.44 -2.86 0.98
C ILE A 19 -11.51 -1.67 0.70
N PRO A 20 -11.85 -0.45 1.16
CA PRO A 20 -10.95 0.70 1.02
C PRO A 20 -9.66 0.51 1.83
N ILE A 21 -8.50 0.84 1.25
CA ILE A 21 -7.19 0.72 1.87
C ILE A 21 -6.42 2.04 1.74
N ILE A 22 -5.96 2.57 2.87
CA ILE A 22 -5.07 3.74 2.94
C ILE A 22 -3.70 3.28 3.44
N MET A 23 -2.66 3.58 2.68
CA MET A 23 -1.27 3.27 3.03
C MET A 23 -0.65 4.46 3.75
N LEU A 24 -0.07 4.23 4.94
CA LEU A 24 0.64 5.24 5.71
C LEU A 24 2.13 4.87 5.81
N THR A 25 3.01 5.81 5.50
CA THR A 25 4.45 5.58 5.53
C THR A 25 5.22 6.83 5.94
N ALA A 26 6.46 6.66 6.38
CA ALA A 26 7.44 7.75 6.47
C ALA A 26 8.29 7.89 5.19
N ARG A 27 8.08 7.04 4.19
CA ARG A 27 8.80 7.05 2.91
C ARG A 27 8.19 8.08 1.96
N GLY A 28 8.91 9.17 1.74
CA GLY A 28 8.38 10.37 1.08
C GLY A 28 8.67 10.52 -0.41
N THR A 29 9.32 9.54 -1.07
CA THR A 29 9.66 9.69 -2.50
C THR A 29 8.43 9.53 -3.39
N VAL A 30 8.51 10.08 -4.61
CA VAL A 30 7.44 9.91 -5.61
C VAL A 30 7.37 8.45 -6.04
N GLU A 31 8.52 7.78 -6.17
CA GLU A 31 8.58 6.36 -6.50
C GLU A 31 7.89 5.49 -5.44
N ASP A 32 8.07 5.79 -4.15
CA ASP A 32 7.41 5.05 -3.05
C ASP A 32 5.88 5.18 -3.11
N LYS A 33 5.37 6.37 -3.46
CA LYS A 33 3.93 6.60 -3.66
C LYS A 33 3.39 5.83 -4.86
N LEU A 34 4.10 5.89 -5.98
CA LEU A 34 3.69 5.19 -7.21
C LEU A 34 3.60 3.68 -6.96
N TYR A 35 4.64 3.12 -6.35
CA TYR A 35 4.72 1.70 -6.01
C TYR A 35 3.62 1.28 -5.02
N GLY A 36 3.27 2.14 -4.07
CA GLY A 36 2.17 1.92 -3.14
C GLY A 36 0.80 1.90 -3.81
N LEU A 37 0.52 2.83 -4.72
CA LEU A 37 -0.76 2.90 -5.44
C LEU A 37 -0.94 1.73 -6.41
N GLU A 38 0.14 1.28 -7.07
CA GLU A 38 0.10 0.09 -7.94
C GLU A 38 -0.24 -1.22 -7.21
N SER A 39 -0.13 -1.24 -5.87
CA SER A 39 -0.56 -2.39 -5.06
C SER A 39 -2.07 -2.47 -4.82
N GLY A 40 -2.83 -1.49 -5.33
CA GLY A 40 -4.28 -1.43 -5.22
C GLY A 40 -4.78 -0.64 -4.00
N ALA A 41 -3.93 0.18 -3.39
CA ALA A 41 -4.34 1.12 -2.35
C ALA A 41 -5.15 2.27 -2.97
N ASP A 42 -6.17 2.75 -2.26
CA ASP A 42 -6.97 3.90 -2.70
C ASP A 42 -6.26 5.23 -2.43
N ASP A 43 -5.40 5.27 -1.39
CA ASP A 43 -4.65 6.46 -1.02
C ASP A 43 -3.31 6.12 -0.36
N TYR A 44 -2.37 7.08 -0.40
CA TYR A 44 -1.03 6.97 0.12
C TYR A 44 -0.59 8.25 0.83
N ILE A 45 -0.51 8.17 2.16
CA ILE A 45 -0.14 9.28 3.03
C ILE A 45 1.31 9.12 3.48
N THR A 46 2.06 10.22 3.36
CA THR A 46 3.48 10.37 3.74
C THR A 46 3.62 11.36 4.88
#